data_AF-A0A960VD07-F1
#
_entry.id   AF-A0A960VD07-F1
#
_cell.length_a   1.000
_cell.length_b   1.000
_cell.length_c   1.000
_cell.angle_alpha   90.00
_cell.angle_beta   90.00
_cell.angle_gamma   90.00
#
_symmetry.space_group_name_H-M   'P 1'
#
loop_
_entity.id
_entity.type
_entity.pdbx_description
1 polymer ?
#
loop_
_entity_poly.entity_id
_entity_poly.type
_entity_poly.pdbx_seq_one_letter_code
_entity_poly.pdbx_strand_id
1 'polypeptide(L)' 'MNKVAVLLIKLYKKIISPILPPACRFTPSCSEYALIAYKNLGFFRAT' A
#
# COMPACT_ATOMS: atom_id res chain seq x y z
N MET A 1 5.33 6.99 12.90
CA MET A 1 5.95 5.85 12.18
C MET A 1 5.13 5.40 10.97
N ASN A 2 3.79 5.34 11.04
CA ASN A 2 2.90 4.95 9.92
C ASN A 2 3.05 5.79 8.64
N LYS A 3 3.33 7.09 8.74
CA LYS A 3 3.47 7.98 7.58
C LYS A 3 4.59 7.56 6.62
N VAL A 4 5.68 6.96 7.13
CA VAL A 4 6.82 6.54 6.30
C VAL A 4 6.46 5.31 5.46
N ALA A 5 5.82 4.31 6.04
CA ALA A 5 5.32 3.14 5.29
C ALA A 5 4.27 3.53 4.25
N VAL A 6 3.33 4.41 4.61
CA VAL A 6 2.32 4.94 3.67
C VAL A 6 2.98 5.69 2.51
N LEU A 7 4.03 6.46 2.78
CA LEU A 7 4.79 7.20 1.76
C LEU A 7 5.54 6.23 0.83
N LEU A 8 6.19 5.19 1.37
CA LEU A 8 6.87 4.14 0.62
C LEU A 8 5.90 3.38 -0.29
N ILE A 9 4.73 2.97 0.23
CA ILE A 9 3.70 2.27 -0.56
C ILE A 9 3.17 3.18 -1.67
N LYS A 10 2.98 4.48 -1.41
CA LYS A 10 2.58 5.45 -2.45
C LYS A 10 3.67 5.68 -3.48
N LEU A 11 4.95 5.76 -3.09
CA LEU A 11 6.07 5.89 -4.01
C LEU A 11 6.16 4.66 -4.91
N TYR A 12 6.08 3.48 -4.31
CA TYR A 12 6.04 2.21 -5.01
C TYR A 12 4.86 2.17 -5.99
N LYS A 13 3.64 2.49 -5.55
CA LYS A 13 2.48 2.57 -6.47
C LYS A 13 2.73 3.59 -7.59
N LYS A 14 3.30 4.76 -7.33
CA LYS A 14 3.52 5.77 -8.36
C LYS A 14 4.60 5.39 -9.39
N ILE A 15 5.64 4.65 -8.98
CA ILE A 15 6.78 4.27 -9.81
C ILE A 15 6.55 2.91 -10.50
N ILE A 16 6.02 1.92 -9.77
CA ILE A 16 5.77 0.55 -10.25
C ILE A 16 4.39 0.42 -10.95
N SER A 17 3.33 1.10 -10.49
CA SER A 17 1.99 0.96 -11.10
C SER A 17 1.88 1.33 -12.58
N PRO A 18 2.65 2.27 -13.16
CA PRO A 18 2.59 2.50 -14.60
C PRO A 18 3.32 1.41 -15.42
N ILE A 19 4.18 0.62 -14.78
CA ILE A 19 4.97 -0.44 -15.42
C ILE A 19 4.31 -1.81 -15.27
N LEU A 20 3.58 -2.05 -14.18
CA LEU A 20 2.86 -3.30 -13.98
C LEU A 20 1.49 -3.24 -14.67
N PRO A 21 1.13 -4.24 -15.51
CA PRO A 21 -0.24 -4.40 -15.97
C PRO A 21 -1.16 -4.62 -14.75
N PRO A 22 -2.48 -4.34 -14.86
CA PRO A 22 -3.43 -4.56 -13.77
C PRO A 22 -3.58 -6.06 -13.48
N ALA A 23 -2.63 -6.61 -12.73
CA ALA A 23 -2.56 -8.02 -12.33
C ALA A 23 -3.20 -8.27 -10.96
N CYS A 24 -3.75 -7.23 -10.31
CA CYS A 24 -4.46 -7.38 -9.04
C CYS A 24 -5.78 -8.12 -9.27
N ARG A 25 -5.76 -9.43 -8.99
CA ARG A 25 -6.95 -10.30 -9.03
C ARG A 25 -7.98 -9.96 -7.95
N PHE A 26 -7.55 -9.33 -6.85
CA PHE A 26 -8.41 -8.92 -5.74
C PHE A 26 -8.49 -7.39 -5.67
N THR A 27 -9.72 -6.87 -5.62
CA THR A 27 -10.03 -5.48 -5.32
C THR A 27 -10.51 -5.37 -3.88
N PRO A 28 -9.90 -4.53 -3.02
CA PRO A 28 -8.81 -3.59 -3.28
C PRO A 28 -7.43 -4.28 -3.37
N SER A 29 -6.45 -3.65 -4.03
CA SER A 29 -5.10 -4.21 -4.18
C SER A 29 -4.40 -4.41 -2.82
N CYS A 30 -3.44 -5.32 -2.73
CA CYS A 30 -2.67 -5.54 -1.49
C CYS A 30 -2.03 -4.25 -0.95
N SER A 31 -1.56 -3.38 -1.85
CA SER A 31 -1.02 -2.05 -1.50
C SER A 31 -2.09 -1.11 -0.90
N GLU A 32 -3.32 -1.19 -1.38
CA GLU A 32 -4.44 -0.39 -0.89
C GLU A 32 -4.96 -0.93 0.44
N TYR A 33 -5.00 -2.26 0.60
CA TYR A 33 -5.30 -2.91 1.87
C TYR A 33 -4.25 -2.56 2.94
N ALA A 34 -2.97 -2.59 2.57
CA ALA A 34 -1.90 -2.14 3.45
C ALA A 34 -2.08 -0.67 3.85
N LEU A 35 -2.44 0.22 2.91
CA LEU A 35 -2.75 1.62 3.24
C LEU A 35 -3.91 1.75 4.23
N ILE A 36 -4.99 0.96 4.06
CA ILE A 36 -6.13 0.93 4.99
C ILE A 36 -5.69 0.41 6.37
N ALA A 37 -4.87 -0.64 6.40
CA ALA A 37 -4.32 -1.20 7.63
C ALA A 37 -3.41 -0.20 8.35
N TYR A 38 -2.47 0.45 7.66
CA TYR A 38 -1.61 1.48 8.26
C TYR A 38 -2.37 2.76 8.66
N LYS A 39 -3.56 3.00 8.09
CA LYS A 39 -4.41 4.15 8.44
C LYS A 39 -5.30 3.88 9.65
N ASN A 40 -5.81 2.65 9.79
CA ASN A 40 -6.71 2.25 10.88
C ASN A 40 -5.98 1.58 12.06
N LEU A 41 -4.87 0.90 11.81
CA LEU A 41 -4.05 0.22 12.81
C LEU A 41 -2.67 0.90 12.94
N GLY A 42 -2.14 0.93 14.17
CA GLY A 42 -0.77 1.40 14.43
C GLY A 42 0.27 0.53 13.69
N PHE A 43 1.45 1.09 13.37
CA PHE A 43 2.53 0.43 12.61
C PHE A 43 2.76 -1.03 13.00
N PHE A 44 2.81 -1.30 14.30
CA PHE A 44 3.07 -2.62 14.89
C PHE A 44 1.97 -3.66 14.65
N ARG A 45 0.76 -3.23 14.30
CA ARG A 45 -0.38 -4.12 14.00
C ARG A 45 -0.68 -4.21 12.50
N ALA A 46 0.00 -3.39 11.69
CA ALA A 46 -0.21 -3.26 10.25
C ALA A 46 0.97 -3.79 9.40
N THR A 47 2.14 -4.02 10.01
CA THR A 47 3.25 -4.85 9.50
C THR A 47 2.93 -6.32 9.74
#